data_AF-A0A631BGN4-F1
#
_entry.id   AF-A0A631BGN4-F1
#
_cell.length_a   1.000
_cell.length_b   1.000
_cell.length_c   1.000
_cell.angle_alpha   90.00
_cell.angle_beta   90.00
_cell.angle_gamma   90.00
#
_symmetry.space_group_name_H-M   'P 1'
#
loop_
_entity.id
_entity.type
_entity.pdbx_description
1 polymer ?
#
loop_
_entity_poly.entity_id
_entity_poly.type
_entity_poly.pdbx_seq_one_letter_code
_entity_poly.pdbx_strand_id
1 'polypeptide(L)' 'LTPLMLDDTTGKLVAWDGQKAGTAVGVLALELDGSENLLTYWKSGTFATESLAWPKSVDAIKQANAFAGSAVSHAALP' A
#
# COMPACT_ATOMS: atom_id res chain seq x y z
N LEU A 1 -5.77 4.19 -5.72
CA LEU A 1 -4.79 4.54 -4.66
C LEU A 1 -3.88 3.34 -4.38
N THR A 2 -2.58 3.44 -4.60
CA THR A 2 -1.68 2.26 -4.64
C THR A 2 -1.04 1.99 -3.28
N PRO A 3 -1.19 0.78 -2.68
CA PRO A 3 -0.40 0.38 -1.51
C PRO A 3 1.10 0.33 -1.83
N LEU A 4 1.94 0.84 -0.94
CA LEU A 4 3.39 0.91 -1.11
C LEU A 4 4.12 0.08 -0.05
N MET A 5 5.27 -0.50 -0.43
CA MET A 5 6.19 -1.20 0.47
C MET A 5 7.63 -0.71 0.28
N LEU A 6 8.50 -1.04 1.22
CA LEU A 6 9.94 -0.85 1.03
C LEU A 6 10.51 -2.01 0.21
N ASP A 7 11.32 -1.69 -0.79
CA ASP A 7 12.18 -2.65 -1.46
C ASP A 7 13.37 -3.00 -0.54
N ASP A 8 13.53 -4.27 -0.19
CA ASP A 8 14.55 -4.73 0.77
C ASP A 8 15.99 -4.49 0.29
N THR A 9 16.22 -4.36 -1.03
CA THR A 9 17.55 -4.19 -1.61
C THR A 9 17.99 -2.72 -1.61
N THR A 10 17.07 -1.81 -1.95
CA THR A 10 17.36 -0.39 -2.20
C THR A 10 16.83 0.54 -1.11
N GLY A 11 15.90 0.07 -0.28
CA GLY A 11 15.18 0.90 0.71
C GLY A 11 14.20 1.89 0.09
N LYS A 12 13.97 1.84 -1.23
CA LYS A 12 13.03 2.72 -1.91
C LYS A 12 11.59 2.25 -1.71
N LEU A 13 10.65 3.19 -1.74
CA LEU A 13 9.22 2.86 -1.79
C LEU A 13 8.85 2.41 -3.20
N VAL A 14 8.21 1.25 -3.27
CA VAL A 14 7.69 0.62 -4.50
C VAL A 14 6.25 0.16 -4.27
N ALA A 15 5.53 -0.23 -5.32
CA ALA A 15 4.21 -0.83 -5.18
C ALA A 15 4.30 -2.12 -4.34
N TRP A 16 3.40 -2.30 -3.37
CA TRP A 16 3.35 -3.51 -2.55
C TRP A 16 2.98 -4.73 -3.40
N ASP A 17 3.71 -5.83 -3.20
CA ASP A 17 3.62 -7.04 -4.04
C ASP A 17 2.56 -8.05 -3.59
N GLY A 18 1.93 -7.83 -2.43
CA GLY A 18 0.91 -8.71 -1.86
C GLY A 18 1.46 -9.99 -1.20
N GLN A 19 2.77 -10.15 -1.06
CA GLN A 19 3.36 -11.42 -0.61
C GLN A 19 3.34 -11.62 0.90
N LYS A 20 3.34 -10.54 1.69
CA LYS A 20 3.34 -10.60 3.16
C LYS A 20 2.40 -9.58 3.77
N ALA A 21 1.58 -10.00 4.73
CA ALA A 21 0.83 -9.08 5.58
C ALA A 21 1.79 -8.14 6.33
N GLY A 22 1.35 -6.92 6.61
CA GLY A 22 2.10 -5.92 7.36
C GLY A 22 3.29 -5.29 6.64
N THR A 23 3.54 -5.61 5.36
CA THR A 23 4.65 -4.99 4.60
C THR A 23 4.20 -3.82 3.73
N ALA A 24 2.90 -3.55 3.61
CA ALA A 24 2.45 -2.28 3.05
C ALA A 24 2.58 -1.18 4.12
N VAL A 25 3.37 -0.15 3.84
CA VAL A 25 3.74 0.91 4.79
C VAL A 25 3.04 2.25 4.55
N GLY A 26 2.32 2.38 3.44
CA GLY A 26 1.60 3.59 3.08
C GLY A 26 0.81 3.46 1.79
N VAL A 27 0.10 4.52 1.42
CA VAL A 27 -0.73 4.58 0.20
C VAL A 27 -0.29 5.76 -0.65
N LEU A 28 0.02 5.55 -1.92
CA LEU A 28 0.41 6.61 -2.85
C LEU A 28 -0.68 7.69 -2.92
N ALA A 29 -0.29 8.95 -2.69
CA ALA A 29 -1.22 10.07 -2.61
C ALA A 29 -1.34 10.85 -3.93
N LEU A 30 -0.25 10.92 -4.71
CA LEU A 30 -0.19 11.60 -6.00
C LEU A 30 0.26 10.61 -7.07
N GLU A 31 -0.33 10.69 -8.27
CA GLU A 31 0.08 9.86 -9.40
C GLU A 31 1.55 10.12 -9.78
N LEU A 32 2.20 9.09 -10.32
CA LEU A 32 3.61 9.13 -10.72
C LEU A 32 3.72 8.78 -12.20
N ASP A 33 4.56 9.51 -12.92
CA ASP A 33 4.88 9.27 -14.32
C ASP A 33 6.10 8.33 -14.49
N GLY A 34 6.76 7.97 -13.38
CA GLY A 34 7.84 6.98 -13.33
C GLY A 34 9.25 7.57 -13.48
N SER A 35 9.37 8.90 -13.48
CA SER A 35 10.65 9.62 -13.53
C SER A 35 11.02 10.30 -12.22
N GLU A 36 10.13 10.25 -11.23
CA GLU A 36 10.27 10.93 -9.95
C GLU A 36 11.32 10.26 -9.06
N ASN A 37 12.12 11.07 -8.38
CA ASN A 37 13.06 10.60 -7.36
C ASN A 37 12.43 10.51 -5.95
N LEU A 38 11.27 11.14 -5.75
CA LEU A 38 10.53 11.19 -4.49
C LEU A 38 9.04 11.04 -4.77
N LEU A 39 8.30 10.51 -3.80
CA LEU A 39 6.85 10.36 -3.89
C LEU A 39 6.17 10.87 -2.62
N THR A 40 4.88 11.23 -2.73
CA THR A 40 4.04 11.62 -1.59
C THR A 40 3.09 10.49 -1.27
N TYR A 41 2.98 10.10 0.01
CA TYR A 41 2.14 9.00 0.44
C TYR A 41 1.40 9.31 1.74
N TRP A 42 0.22 8.73 1.89
CA TRP A 42 -0.52 8.70 3.14
C TRP A 42 0.14 7.69 4.09
N LYS A 43 0.57 8.18 5.26
CA LYS A 43 1.17 7.37 6.33
C LYS A 43 0.19 7.00 7.45
N SER A 44 -1.05 7.47 7.36
CA SER A 44 -2.11 7.19 8.33
C SER A 44 -3.50 7.38 7.70
N GLY A 45 -4.52 6.81 8.32
CA GLY A 45 -5.93 6.98 7.94
C GLY A 45 -6.64 5.66 7.66
N THR A 46 -7.95 5.73 7.42
CA THR A 46 -8.79 4.58 7.05
C THR A 46 -9.30 4.77 5.64
N PHE A 47 -8.97 3.85 4.73
CA PHE A 47 -9.35 3.91 3.32
C PHE A 47 -10.50 2.93 3.02
N ALA A 48 -11.33 3.27 2.03
CA ALA A 48 -12.27 2.31 1.45
C ALA A 48 -11.47 1.21 0.71
N THR A 49 -11.74 -0.06 1.02
CA THR A 49 -11.03 -1.21 0.43
C THR A 49 -11.10 -1.19 -1.09
N GLU A 50 -12.23 -0.79 -1.64
CA GLU A 50 -12.56 -0.78 -3.07
C GLU A 50 -11.82 0.35 -3.82
N SER A 51 -11.30 1.35 -3.11
CA SER A 51 -10.52 2.47 -3.70
C SER A 51 -9.02 2.17 -3.81
N LEU A 52 -8.56 1.10 -3.17
CA LEU A 52 -7.16 0.67 -3.20
C LEU A 52 -6.88 -0.22 -4.42
N ALA A 53 -5.80 0.08 -5.12
CA ALA A 53 -5.34 -0.67 -6.29
C ALA A 53 -4.54 -1.89 -5.81
N TRP A 54 -5.25 -2.96 -5.45
CA TRP A 54 -4.65 -4.19 -4.94
C TRP A 54 -3.90 -4.99 -6.03
N PRO A 55 -2.81 -5.71 -5.69
CA PRO A 55 -2.21 -6.69 -6.59
C PRO A 55 -3.23 -7.77 -6.99
N LYS A 56 -3.28 -8.13 -8.28
CA LYS A 56 -4.34 -8.98 -8.87
C LYS A 56 -4.59 -10.32 -8.17
N SER A 57 -3.57 -10.90 -7.54
CA SER A 57 -3.65 -12.23 -6.91
C SER A 57 -3.29 -12.19 -5.43
N VAL A 58 -3.54 -11.06 -4.76
CA VAL A 58 -3.31 -10.97 -3.32
C VAL A 58 -4.24 -11.93 -2.58
N ASP A 59 -3.69 -12.66 -1.62
CA ASP A 59 -4.47 -13.51 -0.71
C ASP A 59 -5.37 -12.63 0.18
N ALA A 60 -6.59 -13.09 0.47
CA ALA A 60 -7.58 -12.30 1.21
C ALA A 60 -7.12 -11.93 2.64
N ILE A 61 -6.41 -12.82 3.33
CA ILE A 61 -5.91 -12.56 4.69
C ILE A 61 -4.73 -11.59 4.65
N LYS A 62 -3.85 -11.73 3.65
CA LYS A 62 -2.76 -10.76 3.42
C LYS A 62 -3.29 -9.38 3.06
N GLN A 63 -4.32 -9.30 2.22
CA GLN A 63 -4.98 -8.05 1.88
C GLN A 63 -5.56 -7.38 3.12
N ALA A 64 -6.37 -8.10 3.90
CA ALA A 64 -7.01 -7.57 5.12
C ALA A 64 -6.00 -7.03 6.15
N ASN A 65 -4.79 -7.60 6.18
CA ASN A 65 -3.73 -7.22 7.11
C ASN A 65 -2.56 -6.52 6.42
N ALA A 66 -2.75 -5.99 5.20
CA ALA A 66 -1.66 -5.43 4.39
C ALA A 66 -0.85 -4.37 5.15
N PHE A 67 -1.56 -3.54 5.91
CA PHE A 67 -1.02 -2.39 6.65
C PHE A 67 -0.84 -2.62 8.16
N ALA A 68 -1.02 -3.84 8.65
CA ALA A 68 -0.92 -4.14 10.08
C ALA A 68 0.48 -3.79 10.61
N GLY A 69 0.54 -2.96 11.67
CA GLY A 69 1.79 -2.41 12.21
C GLY A 69 2.07 -0.97 11.79
N SER A 70 1.31 -0.41 10.85
CA SER A 70 1.32 1.01 10.50
C SER A 70 0.11 1.75 11.12
N ALA A 71 0.00 3.07 10.85
CA ALA A 71 -1.19 3.86 11.18
C ALA A 71 -2.23 3.90 10.05
N VAL A 72 -2.04 3.11 8.99
CA VAL A 72 -2.97 2.94 7.87
C VAL A 72 -3.86 1.73 8.13
N SER A 73 -5.14 1.86 7.84
CA SER A 73 -6.13 0.77 7.84
C SER A 73 -7.05 0.90 6.64
N HIS A 74 -7.85 -0.14 6.35
CA HIS A 74 -8.92 -0.06 5.38
C HIS A 74 -10.14 -0.87 5.83
N ALA A 75 -11.30 -0.51 5.30
CA ALA A 75 -12.55 -1.22 5.53
C ALA A 75 -13.40 -1.17 4.27
N ALA A 76 -14.23 -2.19 4.05
CA ALA A 76 -15.22 -2.15 2.97
C ALA A 76 -16.29 -1.10 3.29
N LEU A 77 -16.73 -0.36 2.28
CA LEU A 77 -17.89 0.52 2.43
C LEU A 77 -19.18 -0.34 2.62
N PRO A 78 -20.16 0.17 3.38
CA PRO A 78 -21.45 -0.51 3.57
C PRO A 78 -22.24 -0.66 2.27
#